data_AF-A0A410PTV5-F1
#
_entry.id   AF-A0A410PTV5-F1
#
_cell.length_a   1.000
_cell.length_b   1.000
_cell.length_c   1.000
_cell.angle_alpha   90.00
_cell.angle_beta   90.00
_cell.angle_gamma   90.00
#
_symmetry.space_group_name_H-M   'P 1'
#
loop_
_entity.id
_entity.type
_entity.pdbx_description
1 polymer ?
#
loop_
_entity_poly.entity_id
_entity_poly.type
_entity_poly.pdbx_seq_one_letter_code
_entity_poly.pdbx_strand_id
1 'polypeptide(L)'
;MNISNETLQKIAAANRANPYADIIPYETGVGMPTINYSGFFVQPGECIIYAAPAQTFKDKNQVVGYTGKSAGASFRVAKGVTVRTGSSGGKPIRGTVRDHNYGDLIISNKRVVFIGKDDSFDFPIEKVSAVKILDRQSFVLQSGRTSKNIAMDPAIVAYAAGFISYVQKEVAAGIDVYKNHQATLTPEQAAYCDAVRQECAKVRVPKKKNKNGCLWTVVKVLFALVILVAAIGIIGSIIGGNDDSLGGSQTPGIISDYTASELVALEDHPRIFDSYAEVQAFYNGIGDSRIAVTDITKKASMEMALETVYADDIVLYMTQHSTNEEYVGTIEINIFDTDFAADMTIEGAADIVVSYLPIDFFEYYASDASYVYENDGTKIYTYSCRLTDEGVEHHNSIAPQYSYYYYIKIVEYADGEHWKISTGYSAYGDKDKGWIEKYAEPWDAPFQD
;
A
#
# COMPACT_ATOMS: atom_id res chain seq x y z
N MET A 1 -22.16 36.54 11.95
CA MET A 1 -22.16 35.25 11.24
C MET A 1 -22.05 34.16 12.30
N ASN A 2 -23.09 33.33 12.48
CA ASN A 2 -23.17 32.35 13.56
C ASN A 2 -23.03 30.93 12.97
N ILE A 3 -21.81 30.56 12.60
CA ILE A 3 -21.48 29.23 12.08
C ILE A 3 -20.28 28.69 12.86
N SER A 4 -20.33 27.42 13.27
CA SER A 4 -19.26 26.83 14.06
C SER A 4 -18.03 26.56 13.19
N ASN A 5 -16.85 26.53 13.82
CA ASN A 5 -15.62 26.15 13.12
C ASN A 5 -15.68 24.73 12.56
N GLU A 6 -16.39 23.81 13.23
CA GLU A 6 -16.60 22.44 12.75
C GLU A 6 -17.42 22.41 11.47
N THR A 7 -18.53 23.16 11.40
CA THR A 7 -19.36 23.28 10.20
C THR A 7 -18.57 23.95 9.06
N LEU A 8 -17.77 24.97 9.34
CA LEU A 8 -16.89 25.59 8.34
C LEU A 8 -15.86 24.60 7.77
N GLN A 9 -15.26 23.77 8.61
CA GLN A 9 -14.33 22.72 8.17
C GLN A 9 -15.03 21.65 7.33
N LYS A 10 -16.22 21.22 7.75
CA LYS A 10 -17.04 20.24 7.03
C LYS A 10 -17.43 20.75 5.64
N ILE A 11 -17.91 21.98 5.55
CA ILE A 11 -18.25 22.64 4.28
C ILE A 11 -17.00 22.76 3.40
N ALA A 12 -15.89 23.25 3.94
CA ALA A 12 -14.66 23.44 3.17
C ALA A 12 -14.09 22.11 2.63
N ALA A 13 -14.19 21.02 3.39
CA ALA A 13 -13.80 19.69 2.94
C ALA A 13 -14.73 19.16 1.84
N ALA A 14 -16.05 19.29 2.03
CA ALA A 14 -17.05 18.81 1.08
C ALA A 14 -16.98 19.54 -0.28
N ASN A 15 -16.96 20.87 -0.27
CA ASN A 15 -16.86 21.68 -1.49
C ASN A 15 -15.50 21.54 -2.19
N ARG A 16 -14.43 21.19 -1.46
CA ARG A 16 -13.14 20.84 -2.06
C ARG A 16 -13.18 19.48 -2.77
N ALA A 17 -13.88 18.51 -2.16
CA ALA A 17 -14.01 17.17 -2.71
C ALA A 17 -15.00 17.08 -3.87
N ASN A 18 -15.97 18.00 -3.93
CA ASN A 18 -17.02 18.01 -4.94
C ASN A 18 -17.02 19.30 -5.78
N PRO A 19 -16.53 19.27 -7.02
CA PRO A 19 -16.54 20.43 -7.91
C PRO A 19 -17.94 20.76 -8.47
N TYR A 20 -18.93 19.86 -8.33
CA TYR A 20 -20.24 19.99 -8.96
C TYR A 20 -21.33 20.52 -8.02
N ALA A 21 -21.10 20.50 -6.71
CA ALA A 21 -22.10 20.93 -5.74
C ALA A 21 -21.51 21.87 -4.70
N ASP A 22 -22.19 22.98 -4.48
CA ASP A 22 -21.96 23.84 -3.32
C ASP A 22 -22.95 23.46 -2.20
N ILE A 23 -22.42 22.88 -1.12
CA ILE A 23 -23.23 22.40 0.01
C ILE A 23 -23.62 23.49 1.01
N ILE A 24 -23.09 24.72 0.86
CA ILE A 24 -23.29 25.81 1.81
C ILE A 24 -24.77 26.09 2.10
N PRO A 25 -25.66 26.22 1.10
CA PRO A 25 -27.07 26.51 1.38
C PRO A 25 -27.72 25.44 2.27
N TYR A 26 -27.32 24.18 2.09
CA TYR A 26 -27.82 23.04 2.85
C TYR A 26 -27.29 23.03 4.28
N GLU A 27 -25.97 23.15 4.47
CA GLU A 27 -25.34 23.14 5.80
C GLU A 27 -25.71 24.38 6.64
N THR A 28 -26.15 25.45 5.99
CA THR A 28 -26.66 26.65 6.67
C THR A 28 -28.18 26.67 6.86
N GLY A 29 -28.88 25.66 6.33
CA GLY A 29 -30.34 25.53 6.46
C GLY A 29 -31.15 26.57 5.67
N VAL A 30 -30.52 27.29 4.73
CA VAL A 30 -31.21 28.32 3.92
C VAL A 30 -31.77 27.77 2.61
N GLY A 31 -31.32 26.59 2.17
CA GLY A 31 -31.80 25.97 0.94
C GLY A 31 -31.12 24.65 0.59
N MET A 32 -31.32 24.19 -0.64
CA MET A 32 -30.69 22.98 -1.18
C MET A 32 -29.33 23.29 -1.83
N PRO A 33 -28.46 22.29 -2.02
CA PRO A 33 -27.16 22.52 -2.64
C PRO A 33 -27.28 23.13 -4.03
N THR A 34 -26.39 24.07 -4.37
CA THR A 34 -26.34 24.63 -5.72
C THR A 34 -25.54 23.70 -6.62
N ILE A 35 -26.15 23.20 -7.68
CA ILE A 35 -25.54 22.20 -8.57
C ILE A 35 -25.07 22.84 -9.88
N ASN A 36 -23.77 22.67 -10.15
CA ASN A 36 -23.08 23.08 -11.37
C ASN A 36 -22.59 21.83 -12.12
N TYR A 37 -23.51 21.11 -12.74
CA TYR A 37 -23.20 19.92 -13.53
C TYR A 37 -23.67 20.12 -14.98
N SER A 38 -22.76 19.85 -15.93
CA SER A 38 -23.05 19.97 -17.37
C SER A 38 -23.07 18.59 -18.03
N GLY A 39 -23.86 18.43 -19.09
CA GLY A 39 -23.95 17.16 -19.82
C GLY A 39 -25.00 16.16 -19.32
N PHE A 40 -25.82 16.53 -18.33
CA PHE A 40 -26.99 15.73 -17.92
C PHE A 40 -28.28 16.29 -18.53
N PHE A 41 -28.99 15.45 -19.29
CA PHE A 41 -30.25 15.84 -19.94
C PHE A 41 -31.45 15.48 -19.07
N VAL A 42 -32.08 16.50 -18.50
CA VAL A 42 -33.26 16.36 -17.65
C VAL A 42 -34.54 16.12 -18.47
N GLN A 43 -35.41 15.27 -17.94
CA GLN A 43 -36.76 15.04 -18.44
C GLN A 43 -37.71 16.17 -17.98
N PRO A 44 -38.89 16.32 -18.60
CA PRO A 44 -39.90 17.27 -18.13
C PRO A 44 -40.24 17.05 -16.65
N GLY A 45 -40.11 18.09 -15.81
CA GLY A 45 -40.32 17.98 -14.35
C GLY A 45 -39.21 17.24 -13.60
N GLU A 46 -38.02 17.08 -14.20
CA GLU A 46 -36.82 16.56 -13.54
C GLU A 46 -35.86 17.71 -13.19
N CYS A 47 -35.30 17.68 -11.99
CA CYS A 47 -34.23 18.57 -11.53
C CYS A 47 -33.14 17.76 -10.83
N ILE A 48 -31.90 18.21 -10.97
CA ILE A 48 -30.76 17.63 -10.28
C ILE A 48 -30.75 18.15 -8.85
N ILE A 49 -30.71 17.24 -7.88
CA ILE A 49 -30.69 17.51 -6.44
C ILE A 49 -29.26 17.51 -5.92
N TYR A 50 -28.45 16.58 -6.43
CA TYR A 50 -27.04 16.46 -6.07
C TYR A 50 -26.25 15.81 -7.20
N ALA A 51 -25.02 16.26 -7.41
CA ALA A 51 -24.07 15.61 -8.31
C ALA A 51 -22.71 15.59 -7.65
N ALA A 52 -21.94 14.51 -7.84
CA ALA A 52 -20.62 14.37 -7.25
C ALA A 52 -19.72 13.40 -8.02
N PRO A 53 -18.39 13.60 -8.02
CA PRO A 53 -17.45 12.58 -8.48
C PRO A 53 -17.59 11.32 -7.63
N ALA A 54 -17.69 10.18 -8.29
CA ALA A 54 -17.90 8.89 -7.64
C ALA A 54 -17.19 7.77 -8.41
N GLN A 55 -17.17 6.61 -7.80
CA GLN A 55 -16.70 5.39 -8.43
C GLN A 55 -17.71 4.30 -8.16
N THR A 56 -18.16 3.61 -9.19
CA THR A 56 -18.81 2.31 -8.95
C THR A 56 -17.73 1.30 -8.66
N PHE A 57 -18.04 0.37 -7.78
CA PHE A 57 -17.21 -0.81 -7.66
C PHE A 57 -18.03 -2.07 -7.68
N LYS A 58 -17.46 -3.08 -8.33
CA LYS A 58 -17.96 -4.43 -8.23
C LYS A 58 -16.92 -5.24 -7.50
N ASP A 59 -17.41 -5.89 -6.48
CA ASP A 59 -16.70 -6.94 -5.78
C ASP A 59 -16.70 -8.16 -6.70
N LYS A 60 -15.80 -8.19 -7.69
CA LYS A 60 -15.69 -9.34 -8.58
C LYS A 60 -14.89 -10.43 -7.86
N ASN A 61 -15.48 -11.62 -7.80
CA ASN A 61 -14.70 -12.86 -7.72
C ASN A 61 -14.02 -13.10 -9.07
N GLN A 62 -13.16 -12.18 -9.47
CA GLN A 62 -12.23 -12.45 -10.55
C GLN A 62 -11.09 -13.26 -9.97
N VAL A 63 -10.41 -14.03 -10.81
CA VAL A 63 -9.02 -14.38 -10.56
C VAL A 63 -8.25 -13.08 -10.72
N VAL A 64 -8.33 -12.26 -9.68
CA VAL A 64 -7.71 -10.94 -9.56
C VAL A 64 -6.20 -11.00 -9.49
N GLY A 65 -5.77 -12.21 -9.19
CA GLY A 65 -4.47 -12.77 -9.26
C GLY A 65 -4.64 -14.20 -8.74
N TYR A 66 -3.64 -15.00 -9.00
CA TYR A 66 -3.24 -15.97 -8.00
C TYR A 66 -2.83 -15.17 -6.75
N THR A 67 -2.94 -15.70 -5.53
CA THR A 67 -2.12 -15.14 -4.43
C THR A 67 -0.70 -15.50 -4.79
N GLY A 68 -0.06 -14.65 -5.57
CA GLY A 68 1.28 -14.28 -5.24
C GLY A 68 1.14 -13.24 -4.13
N LYS A 69 1.08 -13.67 -2.88
CA LYS A 69 1.93 -12.94 -1.92
C LYS A 69 3.32 -13.10 -2.51
N SER A 70 3.92 -12.03 -3.02
CA SER A 70 5.38 -11.98 -3.06
C SER A 70 5.86 -11.76 -1.62
N ALA A 71 5.56 -12.72 -0.76
CA ALA A 71 6.39 -13.12 0.35
C ALA A 71 6.85 -14.51 -0.09
N GLY A 72 7.98 -14.53 -0.78
CA GLY A 72 8.35 -15.66 -1.59
C GLY A 72 9.53 -15.21 -2.41
N ALA A 73 10.72 -15.50 -1.90
CA ALA A 73 11.95 -15.32 -2.63
C ALA A 73 11.77 -15.88 -4.05
N SER A 74 12.01 -15.05 -5.05
CA SER A 74 11.99 -15.43 -6.44
C SER A 74 13.36 -16.02 -6.80
N PHE A 75 13.41 -17.33 -7.06
CA PHE A 75 14.64 -18.03 -7.40
C PHE A 75 14.80 -18.14 -8.91
N ARG A 76 15.80 -17.45 -9.46
CA ARG A 76 16.17 -17.57 -10.87
C ARG A 76 17.27 -18.62 -11.00
N VAL A 77 16.92 -19.75 -11.62
CA VAL A 77 17.84 -20.89 -11.79
C VAL A 77 18.62 -20.77 -13.11
N ALA A 78 18.06 -20.10 -14.13
CA ALA A 78 18.78 -19.77 -15.37
C ALA A 78 18.16 -18.57 -16.12
N LYS A 79 18.84 -18.07 -17.16
CA LYS A 79 18.35 -16.97 -18.02
C LYS A 79 17.01 -17.33 -18.65
N GLY A 80 15.96 -16.62 -18.26
CA GLY A 80 14.59 -16.86 -18.74
C GLY A 80 13.84 -17.99 -18.04
N VAL A 81 14.43 -18.65 -17.03
CA VAL A 81 13.80 -19.73 -16.26
C VAL A 81 13.85 -19.41 -14.76
N THR A 82 12.69 -19.14 -14.20
CA THR A 82 12.48 -18.89 -12.75
C THR A 82 11.83 -20.13 -12.15
N VAL A 83 12.52 -20.79 -11.21
CA VAL A 83 11.89 -21.82 -10.39
C VAL A 83 11.10 -21.10 -9.31
N ARG A 84 9.78 -21.12 -9.47
CA ARG A 84 8.85 -20.66 -8.44
C ARG A 84 8.66 -21.84 -7.51
N THR A 85 9.27 -21.79 -6.34
CA THR A 85 8.98 -22.75 -5.25
C THR A 85 7.63 -22.46 -4.60
N GLY A 86 6.85 -21.53 -5.16
CA GLY A 86 5.41 -21.49 -5.03
C GLY A 86 4.79 -22.68 -5.74
N SER A 87 4.19 -23.61 -4.98
CA SER A 87 3.23 -24.52 -5.59
C SER A 87 2.23 -23.69 -6.38
N SER A 88 2.10 -24.01 -7.67
CA SER A 88 0.96 -23.57 -8.46
C SER A 88 -0.27 -24.41 -8.06
N GLY A 89 -0.54 -24.48 -6.76
CA GLY A 89 -1.88 -24.70 -6.26
C GLY A 89 -2.64 -23.40 -6.46
N GLY A 90 -3.00 -23.12 -7.70
CA GLY A 90 -3.99 -22.10 -8.00
C GLY A 90 -5.33 -22.55 -7.44
N LYS A 91 -5.51 -22.52 -6.12
CA LYS A 91 -6.84 -22.23 -5.58
C LYS A 91 -7.08 -20.81 -6.07
N PRO A 92 -8.02 -20.59 -7.01
CA PRO A 92 -8.35 -19.23 -7.41
C PRO A 92 -8.64 -18.48 -6.11
N ILE A 93 -7.81 -17.47 -5.76
CA ILE A 93 -8.32 -16.54 -4.78
C ILE A 93 -9.48 -15.92 -5.49
N ARG A 94 -10.64 -16.19 -4.95
CA ARG A 94 -11.76 -15.32 -5.12
C ARG A 94 -11.48 -14.16 -4.18
N GLY A 95 -10.51 -13.35 -4.59
CA GLY A 95 -10.19 -12.09 -3.96
C GLY A 95 -11.16 -11.09 -4.54
N THR A 96 -11.83 -10.37 -3.67
CA THR A 96 -12.69 -9.27 -4.07
C THR A 96 -11.81 -8.12 -4.58
N VAL A 97 -11.38 -8.14 -5.85
CA VAL A 97 -10.88 -6.88 -6.42
C VAL A 97 -12.08 -6.00 -6.61
N ARG A 98 -11.97 -4.88 -5.91
CA ARG A 98 -12.79 -3.73 -6.11
C ARG A 98 -12.38 -3.09 -7.43
N ASP A 99 -13.02 -3.51 -8.50
CA ASP A 99 -12.84 -2.91 -9.82
C ASP A 99 -13.51 -1.53 -9.77
N HIS A 100 -12.69 -0.48 -9.67
CA HIS A 100 -13.15 0.90 -9.55
C HIS A 100 -13.35 1.51 -10.93
N ASN A 101 -14.61 1.78 -11.26
CA ASN A 101 -14.94 2.54 -12.46
C ASN A 101 -15.31 3.96 -12.05
N TYR A 102 -14.45 4.90 -12.44
CA TYR A 102 -14.56 6.33 -12.13
C TYR A 102 -15.62 6.98 -13.01
N GLY A 103 -16.37 7.90 -12.42
CA GLY A 103 -17.44 8.61 -13.09
C GLY A 103 -18.10 9.63 -12.17
N ASP A 104 -19.31 10.02 -12.54
CA ASP A 104 -20.11 10.95 -11.76
C ASP A 104 -21.42 10.30 -11.33
N LEU A 105 -21.79 10.53 -10.08
CA LEU A 105 -23.10 10.19 -9.55
C LEU A 105 -23.99 11.43 -9.62
N ILE A 106 -25.13 11.31 -10.31
CA ILE A 106 -26.15 12.33 -10.44
C ILE A 106 -27.43 11.83 -9.78
N ILE A 107 -27.96 12.61 -8.85
CA ILE A 107 -29.19 12.33 -8.11
C ILE A 107 -30.20 13.39 -8.53
N SER A 108 -31.30 12.96 -9.12
CA SER A 108 -32.44 13.81 -9.46
C SER A 108 -33.67 13.40 -8.67
N ASN A 109 -34.73 14.20 -8.77
CA ASN A 109 -36.04 13.85 -8.23
C ASN A 109 -36.74 12.67 -8.94
N LYS A 110 -36.18 12.15 -10.04
CA LYS A 110 -36.77 11.02 -10.79
C LYS A 110 -35.89 9.78 -10.84
N ARG A 111 -34.58 9.94 -10.80
CA ARG A 111 -33.61 8.86 -10.98
C ARG A 111 -32.26 9.16 -10.35
N VAL A 112 -31.57 8.08 -9.99
CA VAL A 112 -30.16 8.08 -9.63
C VAL A 112 -29.38 7.52 -10.80
N VAL A 113 -28.49 8.32 -11.35
CA VAL A 113 -27.70 7.98 -12.53
C VAL A 113 -26.23 7.99 -12.15
N PHE A 114 -25.49 6.99 -12.64
CA PHE A 114 -24.05 6.98 -12.60
C PHE A 114 -23.52 6.87 -14.03
N ILE A 115 -22.65 7.82 -14.40
CA ILE A 115 -22.02 7.88 -15.72
C ILE A 115 -20.53 7.63 -15.53
N GLY A 116 -20.08 6.43 -15.88
CA GLY A 116 -18.67 6.04 -15.85
C GLY A 116 -18.26 5.36 -17.15
N LYS A 117 -16.95 5.20 -17.34
CA LYS A 117 -16.39 4.67 -18.59
C LYS A 117 -16.78 3.22 -18.85
N ASP A 118 -16.68 2.35 -17.84
CA ASP A 118 -16.77 0.89 -18.01
C ASP A 118 -18.07 0.27 -17.41
N ASP A 119 -18.74 0.99 -16.52
CA ASP A 119 -20.06 0.66 -15.95
C ASP A 119 -20.87 1.96 -15.83
N SER A 120 -22.16 1.88 -16.08
CA SER A 120 -23.11 2.97 -15.91
C SER A 120 -24.44 2.41 -15.45
N PHE A 121 -25.25 3.21 -14.75
CA PHE A 121 -26.61 2.82 -14.41
C PHE A 121 -27.54 4.02 -14.38
N ASP A 122 -28.82 3.75 -14.64
CA ASP A 122 -29.91 4.70 -14.51
C ASP A 122 -31.04 3.99 -13.76
N PHE A 123 -31.25 4.39 -12.50
CA PHE A 123 -32.26 3.80 -11.63
C PHE A 123 -33.36 4.81 -11.35
N PRO A 124 -34.62 4.53 -11.72
CA PRO A 124 -35.76 5.30 -11.27
C PRO A 124 -35.79 5.36 -9.74
N ILE A 125 -35.97 6.55 -9.17
CA ILE A 125 -35.91 6.77 -7.72
C ILE A 125 -37.01 6.00 -7.00
N GLU A 126 -38.18 5.86 -7.62
CA GLU A 126 -39.31 5.08 -7.12
C GLU A 126 -38.99 3.59 -6.94
N LYS A 127 -38.00 3.06 -7.68
CA LYS A 127 -37.57 1.66 -7.59
C LYS A 127 -36.43 1.45 -6.60
N VAL A 128 -35.84 2.53 -6.08
CA VAL A 128 -34.83 2.46 -5.04
C VAL A 128 -35.48 1.99 -3.74
N SER A 129 -35.02 0.86 -3.24
CA SER A 129 -35.57 0.23 -2.04
C SER A 129 -34.67 0.38 -0.82
N ALA A 130 -33.36 0.61 -1.01
CA ALA A 130 -32.43 0.82 0.09
C ALA A 130 -31.17 1.59 -0.33
N VAL A 131 -30.65 2.37 0.61
CA VAL A 131 -29.31 2.96 0.59
C VAL A 131 -28.67 2.65 1.94
N LYS A 132 -27.47 2.07 1.93
CA LYS A 132 -26.76 1.74 3.18
C LYS A 132 -25.29 2.12 3.07
N ILE A 133 -24.81 2.98 3.97
CA ILE A 133 -23.39 3.27 4.13
C ILE A 133 -22.68 2.01 4.60
N LEU A 134 -21.61 1.64 3.90
CA LEU A 134 -20.82 0.44 4.18
C LEU A 134 -19.59 0.80 5.04
N ASP A 135 -18.90 1.86 4.68
CA ASP A 135 -17.70 2.36 5.36
C ASP A 135 -17.55 3.89 5.18
N ARG A 136 -16.40 4.45 5.59
CA ARG A 136 -16.14 5.90 5.51
C ARG A 136 -16.13 6.45 4.08
N GLN A 137 -16.01 5.60 3.06
CA GLN A 137 -15.81 5.99 1.67
C GLN A 137 -16.89 5.43 0.74
N SER A 138 -17.77 4.56 1.21
CA SER A 138 -18.70 3.83 0.32
C SER A 138 -20.08 3.54 0.89
N PHE A 139 -21.02 3.35 -0.01
CA PHE A 139 -22.38 2.89 0.27
C PHE A 139 -22.87 1.94 -0.83
N VAL A 140 -23.91 1.17 -0.51
CA VAL A 140 -24.65 0.33 -1.47
C VAL A 140 -26.02 0.95 -1.75
N LEU A 141 -26.41 0.94 -3.02
CA LEU A 141 -27.72 1.35 -3.53
C LEU A 141 -28.45 0.13 -4.10
N GLN A 142 -29.63 -0.19 -3.57
CA GLN A 142 -30.51 -1.25 -4.07
C GLN A 142 -31.67 -0.64 -4.87
N SER A 143 -31.87 -1.12 -6.09
CA SER A 143 -33.06 -0.84 -6.91
C SER A 143 -33.63 -2.13 -7.48
N GLY A 144 -34.84 -2.50 -7.07
CA GLY A 144 -35.46 -3.77 -7.44
C GLY A 144 -34.57 -4.98 -7.13
N ARG A 145 -34.16 -5.74 -8.16
CA ARG A 145 -33.28 -6.91 -8.04
C ARG A 145 -31.79 -6.59 -8.14
N THR A 146 -31.43 -5.34 -8.39
CA THR A 146 -30.06 -4.91 -8.67
C THR A 146 -29.49 -4.07 -7.53
N SER A 147 -28.26 -4.36 -7.12
CA SER A 147 -27.46 -3.53 -6.22
C SER A 147 -26.27 -2.92 -6.95
N LYS A 148 -25.86 -1.71 -6.53
CA LYS A 148 -24.66 -1.02 -6.98
C LYS A 148 -23.89 -0.51 -5.77
N ASN A 149 -22.61 -0.86 -5.68
CA ASN A 149 -21.73 -0.28 -4.68
C ASN A 149 -21.05 0.95 -5.26
N ILE A 150 -21.02 2.02 -4.46
CA ILE A 150 -20.55 3.33 -4.88
C ILE A 150 -19.55 3.82 -3.82
N ALA A 151 -18.37 4.25 -4.26
CA ALA A 151 -17.34 4.87 -3.45
C ALA A 151 -17.12 6.33 -3.85
N MET A 152 -16.78 7.19 -2.89
CA MET A 152 -16.48 8.61 -3.10
C MET A 152 -15.59 9.14 -1.96
N ASP A 153 -15.17 10.40 -2.05
CA ASP A 153 -14.35 11.02 -1.01
C ASP A 153 -15.10 11.03 0.34
N PRO A 154 -14.44 10.71 1.48
CA PRO A 154 -15.10 10.65 2.78
C PRO A 154 -15.91 11.89 3.14
N ALA A 155 -15.51 13.07 2.65
CA ALA A 155 -16.20 14.32 2.93
C ALA A 155 -17.61 14.40 2.30
N ILE A 156 -17.94 13.53 1.34
CA ILE A 156 -19.16 13.64 0.51
C ILE A 156 -20.06 12.39 0.49
N VAL A 157 -19.58 11.25 0.99
CA VAL A 157 -20.36 9.98 1.06
C VAL A 157 -21.72 10.17 1.71
N ALA A 158 -21.74 10.82 2.88
CA ALA A 158 -22.96 11.01 3.65
C ALA A 158 -23.98 11.89 2.92
N TYR A 159 -23.54 12.90 2.17
CA TYR A 159 -24.44 13.75 1.39
C TYR A 159 -25.11 12.97 0.26
N ALA A 160 -24.34 12.21 -0.53
CA ALA A 160 -24.90 11.44 -1.62
C ALA A 160 -25.92 10.40 -1.13
N ALA A 161 -25.56 9.61 -0.11
CA ALA A 161 -26.47 8.61 0.45
C ALA A 161 -27.71 9.26 1.11
N GLY A 162 -27.51 10.39 1.79
CA GLY A 162 -28.55 11.17 2.43
C GLY A 162 -29.56 11.74 1.43
N PHE A 163 -29.10 12.37 0.35
CA PHE A 163 -29.97 12.93 -0.67
C PHE A 163 -30.75 11.86 -1.44
N ILE A 164 -30.16 10.70 -1.74
CA ILE A 164 -30.93 9.60 -2.34
C ILE A 164 -32.06 9.16 -1.42
N SER A 165 -31.74 8.95 -0.13
CA SER A 165 -32.73 8.52 0.87
C SER A 165 -33.84 9.56 1.06
N TYR A 166 -33.47 10.84 1.10
CA TYR A 166 -34.40 11.96 1.20
C TYR A 166 -35.34 11.98 -0.01
N VAL A 167 -34.81 12.03 -1.24
CA VAL A 167 -35.63 12.11 -2.45
C VAL A 167 -36.55 10.90 -2.57
N GLN A 168 -36.04 9.69 -2.31
CA GLN A 168 -36.86 8.47 -2.37
C GLN A 168 -38.03 8.54 -1.38
N LYS A 169 -37.78 8.99 -0.14
CA LYS A 169 -38.80 9.11 0.90
C LYS A 169 -39.88 10.13 0.53
N GLU A 170 -39.46 11.30 0.03
CA GLU A 170 -40.40 12.37 -0.37
C GLU A 170 -41.26 11.93 -1.55
N VAL A 171 -40.66 11.31 -2.57
CA VAL A 171 -41.39 10.78 -3.74
C VAL A 171 -42.35 9.67 -3.32
N ALA A 172 -41.94 8.75 -2.43
CA ALA A 172 -42.81 7.71 -1.90
C ALA A 172 -43.99 8.26 -1.07
N ALA A 173 -43.82 9.43 -0.45
CA ALA A 173 -44.87 10.17 0.24
C ALA A 173 -45.76 10.99 -0.71
N GLY A 174 -45.51 10.96 -2.02
CA GLY A 174 -46.25 11.75 -3.01
C GLY A 174 -45.89 13.23 -3.00
N ILE A 175 -44.76 13.62 -2.40
CA ILE A 175 -44.31 15.01 -2.31
C ILE A 175 -43.58 15.38 -3.60
N ASP A 176 -43.96 16.52 -4.18
CA ASP A 176 -43.35 17.06 -5.39
C ASP A 176 -42.00 17.73 -5.07
N VAL A 177 -40.95 16.91 -5.02
CA VAL A 177 -39.57 17.34 -4.79
C VAL A 177 -39.16 18.44 -5.78
N TYR A 178 -39.60 18.36 -7.04
CA TYR A 178 -39.25 19.35 -8.07
C TYR A 178 -39.73 20.75 -7.69
N LYS A 179 -41.00 20.88 -7.29
CA LYS A 179 -41.56 22.17 -6.85
C LYS A 179 -40.89 22.69 -5.57
N ASN A 180 -40.60 21.81 -4.62
CA ASN A 180 -39.95 22.20 -3.37
C ASN A 180 -38.49 22.66 -3.57
N HIS A 181 -37.84 22.21 -4.64
CA HIS A 181 -36.42 22.47 -4.91
C HIS A 181 -36.16 23.62 -5.89
N GLN A 182 -37.20 24.24 -6.44
CA GLN A 182 -37.08 25.47 -7.24
C GLN A 182 -36.91 26.75 -6.41
N ALA A 183 -36.84 26.63 -5.08
CA ALA A 183 -36.66 27.78 -4.21
C ALA A 183 -35.33 28.49 -4.51
N THR A 184 -35.41 29.67 -5.10
CA THR A 184 -34.24 30.54 -5.30
C THR A 184 -33.92 31.22 -3.98
N LEU A 185 -32.65 31.21 -3.59
CA LEU A 185 -32.19 31.92 -2.39
C LEU A 185 -32.56 33.41 -2.49
N THR A 186 -33.04 33.99 -1.40
CA THR A 186 -33.22 35.44 -1.32
C THR A 186 -31.85 36.14 -1.43
N PRO A 187 -31.80 37.42 -1.85
CA PRO A 187 -30.53 38.16 -1.91
C PRO A 187 -29.75 38.14 -0.58
N GLU A 188 -30.47 38.18 0.54
CA GLU A 188 -29.87 38.09 1.89
C GLU A 188 -29.28 36.72 2.17
N GLN A 189 -29.98 35.63 1.82
CA GLN A 189 -29.47 34.27 1.96
C GLN A 189 -28.28 34.00 1.05
N ALA A 190 -28.30 34.54 -0.18
CA ALA A 190 -27.19 34.46 -1.12
C ALA A 190 -25.95 35.18 -0.58
N ALA A 191 -26.11 36.41 -0.07
CA ALA A 191 -25.04 37.17 0.56
C ALA A 191 -24.48 36.46 1.82
N TYR A 192 -25.35 35.81 2.60
CA TYR A 192 -24.91 34.99 3.73
C TYR A 192 -24.07 33.78 3.27
N CYS A 193 -24.50 33.08 2.23
CA CYS A 193 -23.72 31.99 1.64
C CYS A 193 -22.36 32.47 1.10
N ASP A 194 -22.30 33.65 0.48
CA ASP A 194 -21.05 34.26 0.01
C ASP A 194 -20.09 34.57 1.15
N ALA A 195 -20.60 35.08 2.28
CA ALA A 195 -19.79 35.28 3.48
C ALA A 195 -19.23 33.94 4.00
N VAL A 196 -20.04 32.86 4.00
CA VAL A 196 -19.58 31.50 4.34
C VAL A 196 -18.51 31.01 3.38
N ARG A 197 -18.65 31.23 2.07
CA ARG A 197 -17.61 30.88 1.07
C ARG A 197 -16.28 31.57 1.39
N GLN A 198 -16.32 32.86 1.73
CA GLN A 198 -15.12 33.62 2.06
C GLN A 198 -14.42 33.11 3.33
N GLU A 199 -15.18 32.72 4.36
CA GLU A 199 -14.60 32.12 5.57
C GLU A 199 -14.05 30.72 5.31
N CYS A 200 -14.77 29.87 4.57
CA CYS A 200 -14.28 28.54 4.17
C CYS A 200 -12.98 28.62 3.36
N ALA A 201 -12.78 29.65 2.54
CA ALA A 201 -11.53 29.86 1.81
C ALA A 201 -10.32 30.11 2.72
N LYS A 202 -10.54 30.60 3.94
CA LYS A 202 -9.49 30.82 4.96
C LYS A 202 -9.16 29.55 5.75
N VAL A 203 -10.04 28.54 5.72
CA VAL A 203 -9.84 27.28 6.47
C VAL A 203 -8.71 26.47 5.83
N ARG A 204 -7.65 26.22 6.61
CA ARG A 204 -6.61 25.24 6.26
C ARG A 204 -7.17 23.83 6.41
N VAL A 205 -7.89 23.36 5.41
CA VAL A 205 -8.22 21.93 5.30
C VAL A 205 -6.92 21.19 4.96
N PRO A 206 -6.53 20.14 5.71
CA PRO A 206 -5.33 19.35 5.46
C PRO A 206 -5.25 18.99 3.99
N LYS A 207 -4.14 19.33 3.32
CA LYS A 207 -3.94 18.88 1.95
C LYS A 207 -3.96 17.34 1.97
N LYS A 208 -4.79 16.73 1.14
CA LYS A 208 -4.57 15.34 0.71
C LYS A 208 -3.10 15.30 0.30
N LYS A 209 -2.27 14.46 0.94
CA LYS A 209 -0.86 14.28 0.57
C LYS A 209 -0.87 13.81 -0.89
N ASN A 210 -0.82 14.73 -1.83
CA ASN A 210 -0.48 14.40 -3.19
C ASN A 210 0.96 13.91 -3.11
N LYS A 211 1.20 12.68 -3.55
CA LYS A 211 2.54 12.09 -3.58
C LYS A 211 3.54 12.90 -4.41
N ASN A 212 3.12 13.97 -5.10
CA ASN A 212 4.01 14.85 -5.87
C ASN A 212 3.62 16.32 -5.67
N GLY A 213 4.53 17.14 -5.10
CA GLY A 213 4.51 18.60 -5.31
C GLY A 213 4.99 19.48 -4.17
N CYS A 214 6.02 20.29 -4.49
CA CYS A 214 6.35 21.59 -3.90
C CYS A 214 7.52 21.72 -2.89
N LEU A 215 8.31 20.67 -2.62
CA LEU A 215 9.62 20.83 -1.95
C LEU A 215 10.81 20.82 -2.93
N TRP A 216 10.64 20.22 -4.12
CA TRP A 216 11.76 19.95 -5.03
C TRP A 216 12.26 21.19 -5.80
N THR A 217 11.43 22.22 -5.98
CA THR A 217 11.83 23.44 -6.70
C THR A 217 12.76 24.32 -5.88
N VAL A 218 12.55 24.38 -4.55
CA VAL A 218 13.42 25.15 -3.63
C VAL A 218 14.75 24.41 -3.43
N VAL A 219 14.72 23.08 -3.37
CA VAL A 219 15.93 22.24 -3.33
C VAL A 219 16.75 22.38 -4.61
N LYS A 220 16.13 22.49 -5.79
CA LYS A 220 16.86 22.75 -7.06
C LYS A 220 17.57 24.10 -7.10
N VAL A 221 16.95 25.15 -6.54
CA VAL A 221 17.58 26.49 -6.50
C VAL A 221 18.73 26.54 -5.51
N LEU A 222 18.61 25.84 -4.37
CA LEU A 222 19.71 25.70 -3.40
C LEU A 222 20.83 24.79 -3.93
N PHE A 223 20.52 23.71 -4.64
CA PHE A 223 21.51 22.86 -5.31
C PHE A 223 22.24 23.61 -6.43
N ALA A 224 21.55 24.47 -7.19
CA ALA A 224 22.18 25.28 -8.23
C ALA A 224 23.19 26.29 -7.67
N LEU A 225 22.95 26.83 -6.46
CA LEU A 225 23.87 27.75 -5.78
C LEU A 225 25.07 27.03 -5.16
N VAL A 226 24.88 25.81 -4.63
CA VAL A 226 25.99 24.96 -4.14
C VAL A 226 26.86 24.47 -5.30
N ILE A 227 26.26 24.16 -6.46
CA ILE A 227 27.00 23.82 -7.69
C ILE A 227 27.79 25.02 -8.23
N LEU A 228 27.29 26.25 -8.11
CA LEU A 228 28.02 27.44 -8.56
C LEU A 228 29.27 27.75 -7.71
N VAL A 229 29.23 27.47 -6.40
CA VAL A 229 30.39 27.63 -5.50
C VAL A 229 31.37 26.46 -5.66
N ALA A 230 30.89 25.25 -5.95
CA ALA A 230 31.74 24.12 -6.30
C ALA A 230 32.39 24.25 -7.69
N ALA A 231 31.74 24.94 -8.64
CA ALA A 231 32.25 25.17 -10.00
C ALA A 231 33.43 26.16 -10.06
N ILE A 232 33.61 27.03 -9.06
CA ILE A 232 34.80 27.91 -9.00
C ILE A 232 36.01 27.17 -8.40
N GLY A 233 35.79 26.13 -7.60
CA GLY A 233 36.85 25.30 -7.01
C GLY A 233 37.52 24.30 -7.97
N ILE A 234 36.93 24.06 -9.15
CA ILE A 234 37.38 23.01 -10.09
C ILE A 234 38.06 23.58 -11.36
N ILE A 235 38.24 24.90 -11.46
CA ILE A 235 38.98 25.52 -12.58
C ILE A 235 40.52 25.39 -12.43
N GLY A 236 41.02 24.77 -11.36
CA GLY A 236 42.46 24.61 -11.10
C GLY A 236 43.15 23.41 -11.77
N SER A 237 42.41 22.39 -12.22
CA SER A 237 43.05 21.13 -12.65
C SER A 237 42.47 20.60 -13.96
N ILE A 238 43.16 20.98 -15.05
CA ILE A 238 43.35 20.18 -16.27
C ILE A 238 42.09 20.09 -17.16
N ILE A 239 41.82 21.10 -18.00
CA ILE A 239 42.35 21.24 -19.37
C ILE A 239 42.26 19.93 -20.18
N GLY A 240 41.17 19.79 -20.94
CA GLY A 240 41.19 19.36 -22.34
C GLY A 240 40.63 17.98 -22.67
N GLY A 241 39.46 17.94 -23.33
CA GLY A 241 39.17 16.93 -24.35
C GLY A 241 37.81 16.22 -24.30
N ASN A 242 36.81 16.86 -24.90
CA ASN A 242 35.54 16.42 -25.50
C ASN A 242 35.08 14.94 -25.59
N ASP A 243 33.75 14.85 -25.36
CA ASP A 243 32.66 14.15 -26.09
C ASP A 243 32.40 12.64 -25.93
N ASP A 244 31.30 12.39 -25.20
CA ASP A 244 30.10 11.59 -25.55
C ASP A 244 30.26 10.20 -26.23
N SER A 245 29.87 9.15 -25.50
CA SER A 245 28.61 8.43 -25.78
C SER A 245 28.38 7.19 -24.89
N LEU A 246 27.12 7.04 -24.49
CA LEU A 246 26.36 5.82 -24.14
C LEU A 246 27.12 4.48 -24.07
N GLY A 247 27.18 3.90 -22.87
CA GLY A 247 27.41 2.46 -22.68
C GLY A 247 28.08 2.11 -21.35
N GLY A 248 27.35 1.37 -20.50
CA GLY A 248 27.79 0.48 -19.42
C GLY A 248 29.09 0.77 -18.63
N SER A 249 28.95 0.97 -17.31
CA SER A 249 29.75 0.29 -16.27
C SER A 249 29.39 0.95 -14.94
N GLN A 250 28.83 0.18 -14.00
CA GLN A 250 28.75 0.62 -12.61
C GLN A 250 30.17 0.70 -12.07
N THR A 251 30.53 1.85 -11.50
CA THR A 251 31.72 1.96 -10.66
C THR A 251 31.60 0.89 -9.56
N PRO A 252 32.58 0.00 -9.37
CA PRO A 252 32.51 -1.00 -8.32
C PRO A 252 32.28 -0.31 -6.98
N GLY A 253 31.24 -0.74 -6.26
CA GLY A 253 31.01 -0.29 -4.89
C GLY A 253 32.22 -0.59 -4.03
N ILE A 254 32.38 0.14 -2.93
CA ILE A 254 33.47 -0.11 -1.97
C ILE A 254 33.25 -1.52 -1.39
N ILE A 255 34.29 -2.36 -1.44
CA ILE A 255 34.34 -3.65 -0.75
C ILE A 255 35.27 -3.45 0.44
N SER A 256 34.79 -3.75 1.65
CA SER A 256 35.59 -3.67 2.87
C SER A 256 36.50 -4.89 3.02
N ASP A 257 37.39 -4.87 4.02
CA ASP A 257 38.30 -5.98 4.32
C ASP A 257 37.59 -7.19 4.97
N TYR A 258 36.29 -7.08 5.29
CA TYR A 258 35.51 -8.18 5.85
C TYR A 258 35.24 -9.27 4.78
N THR A 259 35.31 -10.53 5.20
CA THR A 259 34.77 -11.66 4.43
C THR A 259 33.23 -11.65 4.45
N ALA A 260 32.60 -12.41 3.55
CA ALA A 260 31.13 -12.50 3.51
C ALA A 260 30.53 -13.04 4.82
N SER A 261 31.20 -14.02 5.44
CA SER A 261 30.80 -14.57 6.74
C SER A 261 30.95 -13.54 7.87
N GLU A 262 32.05 -12.79 7.90
CA GLU A 262 32.27 -11.72 8.88
C GLU A 262 31.24 -10.58 8.74
N LEU A 263 30.84 -10.21 7.52
CA LEU A 263 29.78 -9.21 7.31
C LEU A 263 28.43 -9.64 7.90
N VAL A 264 28.13 -10.93 7.87
CA VAL A 264 26.89 -11.49 8.45
C VAL A 264 27.01 -11.65 9.98
N ALA A 265 28.21 -11.90 10.49
CA ALA A 265 28.49 -12.16 11.90
C ALA A 265 29.09 -10.96 12.65
N LEU A 266 28.86 -9.73 12.16
CA LEU A 266 29.35 -8.51 12.81
C LEU A 266 28.86 -8.40 14.25
N GLU A 267 29.75 -8.00 15.16
CA GLU A 267 29.38 -7.73 16.54
C GLU A 267 28.35 -6.59 16.61
N ASP A 268 27.37 -6.74 17.50
CA ASP A 268 26.27 -5.78 17.69
C ASP A 268 25.49 -5.41 16.42
N HIS A 269 25.44 -6.31 15.43
CA HIS A 269 24.66 -6.07 14.23
C HIS A 269 23.18 -5.79 14.58
N PRO A 270 22.53 -4.83 13.88
CA PRO A 270 21.12 -4.56 14.08
C PRO A 270 20.23 -5.78 13.82
N ARG A 271 19.07 -5.81 14.47
CA ARG A 271 18.10 -6.90 14.42
C ARG A 271 16.84 -6.48 13.65
N ILE A 272 16.04 -7.47 13.29
CA ILE A 272 14.67 -7.25 12.82
C ILE A 272 13.91 -6.47 13.90
N PHE A 273 13.05 -5.53 13.47
CA PHE A 273 12.27 -4.62 14.33
C PHE A 273 13.07 -3.52 15.05
N ASP A 274 14.37 -3.39 14.78
CA ASP A 274 15.13 -2.19 15.14
C ASP A 274 14.78 -1.00 14.23
N SER A 275 15.14 0.21 14.68
CA SER A 275 14.96 1.45 13.94
C SER A 275 15.67 1.39 12.59
N TYR A 276 14.90 1.58 11.51
CA TYR A 276 15.41 1.56 10.15
C TYR A 276 16.50 2.62 9.94
N ALA A 277 16.35 3.79 10.57
CA ALA A 277 17.34 4.86 10.48
C ALA A 277 18.67 4.50 11.19
N GLU A 278 18.61 3.80 12.33
CA GLU A 278 19.79 3.35 13.07
C GLU A 278 20.50 2.22 12.33
N VAL A 279 19.75 1.28 11.77
CA VAL A 279 20.29 0.22 10.90
C VAL A 279 21.00 0.81 9.69
N GLN A 280 20.39 1.81 9.03
CA GLN A 280 21.03 2.52 7.93
C GLN A 280 22.33 3.19 8.38
N ALA A 281 22.35 3.85 9.54
CA ALA A 281 23.55 4.50 10.04
C ALA A 281 24.67 3.48 10.33
N PHE A 282 24.34 2.33 10.94
CA PHE A 282 25.29 1.26 11.24
C PHE A 282 25.97 0.74 9.97
N TYR A 283 25.20 0.26 8.99
CA TYR A 283 25.77 -0.36 7.79
C TYR A 283 26.38 0.65 6.81
N ASN A 284 25.87 1.89 6.75
CA ASN A 284 26.55 2.95 6.01
C ASN A 284 27.91 3.32 6.63
N GLY A 285 28.06 3.15 7.94
CA GLY A 285 29.33 3.35 8.65
C GLY A 285 30.40 2.32 8.26
N ILE A 286 29.98 1.11 7.91
CA ILE A 286 30.85 0.05 7.37
C ILE A 286 31.18 0.35 5.91
N GLY A 287 30.18 0.77 5.13
CA GLY A 287 30.35 1.20 3.74
C GLY A 287 30.62 0.07 2.75
N ASP A 288 30.29 -1.17 3.12
CA ASP A 288 30.44 -2.33 2.23
C ASP A 288 29.25 -2.46 1.27
N SER A 289 29.56 -2.49 -0.03
CA SER A 289 28.57 -2.58 -1.09
C SER A 289 27.82 -3.91 -1.16
N ARG A 290 28.29 -4.95 -0.45
CA ARG A 290 27.61 -6.25 -0.34
C ARG A 290 26.49 -6.25 0.71
N ILE A 291 26.24 -5.11 1.38
CA ILE A 291 25.12 -4.95 2.31
C ILE A 291 24.14 -3.90 1.78
N ALA A 292 22.85 -4.24 1.75
CA ALA A 292 21.79 -3.38 1.28
C ALA A 292 20.73 -3.15 2.36
N VAL A 293 20.75 -1.96 2.97
CA VAL A 293 19.64 -1.46 3.82
C VAL A 293 18.67 -0.67 2.95
N THR A 294 17.53 -1.27 2.62
CA THR A 294 16.69 -0.82 1.50
C THR A 294 15.19 -1.05 1.73
N ASP A 295 14.36 -0.61 0.79
CA ASP A 295 12.92 -0.87 0.77
C ASP A 295 12.56 -1.99 -0.20
N ILE A 296 11.36 -2.54 -0.07
CA ILE A 296 10.89 -3.68 -0.88
C ILE A 296 10.88 -3.38 -2.38
N THR A 297 10.65 -2.12 -2.78
CA THR A 297 10.59 -1.73 -4.20
C THR A 297 11.98 -1.71 -4.80
N LYS A 298 12.95 -1.15 -4.08
CA LYS A 298 14.35 -1.12 -4.51
C LYS A 298 14.97 -2.50 -4.50
N LYS A 299 14.74 -3.32 -3.46
CA LYS A 299 15.21 -4.71 -3.42
C LYS A 299 14.74 -5.48 -4.66
N ALA A 300 13.43 -5.43 -4.95
CA ALA A 300 12.88 -6.08 -6.14
C ALA A 300 13.54 -5.56 -7.44
N SER A 301 13.86 -4.27 -7.51
CA SER A 301 14.58 -3.71 -8.66
C SER A 301 16.00 -4.22 -8.80
N MET A 302 16.71 -4.46 -7.68
CA MET A 302 18.07 -5.02 -7.66
C MET A 302 18.04 -6.47 -8.13
N GLU A 303 17.15 -7.29 -7.57
CA GLU A 303 16.98 -8.70 -7.94
C GLU A 303 16.58 -8.87 -9.42
N MET A 304 15.74 -7.97 -9.95
CA MET A 304 15.36 -7.97 -11.37
C MET A 304 16.52 -7.67 -12.31
N ALA A 305 17.58 -7.01 -11.85
CA ALA A 305 18.75 -6.69 -12.65
C ALA A 305 19.72 -7.89 -12.78
N LEU A 306 19.59 -8.90 -11.92
CA LEU A 306 20.50 -10.05 -11.88
C LEU A 306 20.31 -11.01 -13.05
N GLU A 307 21.42 -11.58 -13.53
CA GLU A 307 21.37 -12.61 -14.57
C GLU A 307 20.86 -13.95 -14.02
N THR A 308 21.31 -14.32 -12.82
CA THR A 308 20.93 -15.52 -12.05
C THR A 308 20.84 -15.16 -10.57
N VAL A 309 20.20 -16.00 -9.74
CA VAL A 309 20.17 -15.73 -8.29
C VAL A 309 21.57 -15.71 -7.67
N TYR A 310 22.49 -16.54 -8.18
CA TYR A 310 23.89 -16.61 -7.73
C TYR A 310 24.76 -15.44 -8.19
N ALA A 311 24.25 -14.57 -9.07
CA ALA A 311 24.97 -13.38 -9.53
C ALA A 311 24.73 -12.17 -8.61
N ASP A 312 24.03 -12.38 -7.49
CA ASP A 312 23.80 -11.33 -6.50
C ASP A 312 25.06 -11.14 -5.66
N ASP A 313 25.73 -10.01 -5.86
CA ASP A 313 26.89 -9.63 -5.04
C ASP A 313 26.47 -9.18 -3.63
N ILE A 314 25.17 -8.95 -3.38
CA ILE A 314 24.67 -8.58 -2.06
C ILE A 314 24.56 -9.82 -1.18
N VAL A 315 25.30 -9.81 -0.07
CA VAL A 315 25.30 -10.86 0.95
C VAL A 315 24.16 -10.66 1.94
N LEU A 316 23.86 -9.42 2.35
CA LEU A 316 22.82 -9.11 3.33
C LEU A 316 21.88 -8.02 2.84
N TYR A 317 20.59 -8.33 2.80
CA TYR A 317 19.51 -7.36 2.68
C TYR A 317 18.83 -7.15 4.01
N MET A 318 18.73 -5.89 4.46
CA MET A 318 17.82 -5.50 5.54
C MET A 318 16.73 -4.62 4.94
N THR A 319 15.51 -5.16 4.90
CA THR A 319 14.39 -4.52 4.19
C THR A 319 13.47 -3.81 5.17
N GLN A 320 13.15 -2.55 4.86
CA GLN A 320 12.21 -1.73 5.60
C GLN A 320 10.86 -2.45 5.80
N HIS A 321 10.28 -2.31 6.99
CA HIS A 321 8.99 -2.90 7.33
C HIS A 321 7.88 -2.29 6.45
N SER A 322 7.05 -3.15 5.87
CA SER A 322 6.05 -2.77 4.86
C SER A 322 4.92 -1.85 5.35
N THR A 323 4.50 -1.97 6.62
CA THR A 323 3.47 -1.12 7.24
C THR A 323 4.01 -0.12 8.26
N ASN A 324 5.11 -0.44 8.95
CA ASN A 324 5.73 0.37 9.98
C ASN A 324 7.11 0.83 9.53
N GLU A 325 7.15 1.72 8.53
CA GLU A 325 8.37 2.14 7.82
C GLU A 325 9.52 2.67 8.71
N GLU A 326 9.26 2.97 9.99
CA GLU A 326 10.27 3.36 10.97
C GLU A 326 11.21 2.21 11.37
N TYR A 327 10.87 0.96 11.04
CA TYR A 327 11.60 -0.24 11.47
C TYR A 327 12.09 -1.10 10.30
N VAL A 328 13.12 -1.92 10.54
CA VAL A 328 13.44 -3.05 9.66
C VAL A 328 12.41 -4.15 9.87
N GLY A 329 11.97 -4.75 8.77
CA GLY A 329 10.94 -5.77 8.80
C GLY A 329 11.43 -7.19 8.53
N THR A 330 12.33 -7.32 7.56
CA THR A 330 12.78 -8.64 7.08
C THR A 330 14.24 -8.60 6.69
N ILE A 331 14.88 -9.76 6.76
CA ILE A 331 16.22 -9.95 6.22
C ILE A 331 16.24 -10.97 5.09
N GLU A 332 17.25 -10.88 4.24
CA GLU A 332 17.68 -11.95 3.37
C GLU A 332 19.20 -12.03 3.38
N ILE A 333 19.74 -13.23 3.55
CA ILE A 333 21.17 -13.50 3.56
C ILE A 333 21.47 -14.49 2.45
N ASN A 334 22.28 -14.05 1.49
CA ASN A 334 22.77 -14.86 0.37
C ASN A 334 24.14 -15.43 0.76
N ILE A 335 24.19 -16.75 0.96
CA ILE A 335 25.40 -17.48 1.32
C ILE A 335 25.86 -18.19 0.04
N PHE A 336 26.41 -17.38 -0.88
CA PHE A 336 26.85 -17.82 -2.20
C PHE A 336 28.37 -17.81 -2.37
N ASP A 337 29.07 -17.18 -1.42
CA ASP A 337 30.51 -17.29 -1.32
C ASP A 337 30.89 -18.72 -0.90
N THR A 338 31.77 -19.35 -1.67
CA THR A 338 32.13 -20.78 -1.49
C THR A 338 32.79 -21.05 -0.14
N ASP A 339 33.59 -20.11 0.37
CA ASP A 339 34.26 -20.28 1.65
C ASP A 339 33.26 -20.14 2.80
N PHE A 340 32.29 -19.22 2.66
CA PHE A 340 31.19 -19.08 3.62
C PHE A 340 30.25 -20.31 3.59
N ALA A 341 30.00 -20.90 2.43
CA ALA A 341 29.09 -22.02 2.28
C ALA A 341 29.70 -23.40 2.60
N ALA A 342 31.03 -23.54 2.59
CA ALA A 342 31.73 -24.83 2.64
C ALA A 342 31.31 -25.76 3.79
N ASP A 343 31.06 -25.20 4.97
CA ASP A 343 30.67 -25.94 6.18
C ASP A 343 29.22 -25.61 6.62
N MET A 344 28.41 -25.04 5.72
CA MET A 344 27.05 -24.62 6.06
C MET A 344 26.16 -25.82 6.35
N THR A 345 25.42 -25.72 7.46
CA THR A 345 24.44 -26.72 7.92
C THR A 345 23.10 -26.04 8.18
N ILE A 346 22.06 -26.84 8.37
CA ILE A 346 20.74 -26.31 8.72
C ILE A 346 20.78 -25.62 10.08
N GLU A 347 21.49 -26.22 11.03
CA GLU A 347 21.71 -25.68 12.37
C GLU A 347 22.53 -24.37 12.30
N GLY A 348 23.62 -24.35 11.53
CA GLY A 348 24.40 -23.12 11.33
C GLY A 348 23.59 -21.99 10.68
N ALA A 349 22.76 -22.30 9.68
CA ALA A 349 21.87 -21.33 9.06
C ALA A 349 20.76 -20.85 10.03
N ALA A 350 20.30 -21.73 10.93
CA ALA A 350 19.36 -21.40 11.98
C ALA A 350 19.97 -20.47 13.04
N ASP A 351 21.21 -20.73 13.46
CA ASP A 351 21.95 -19.88 14.39
C ASP A 351 22.15 -18.47 13.83
N ILE A 352 22.50 -18.37 12.54
CA ILE A 352 22.63 -17.09 11.83
C ILE A 352 21.32 -16.32 11.89
N VAL A 353 20.18 -16.91 11.51
CA VAL A 353 18.93 -16.14 11.49
C VAL A 353 18.45 -15.74 12.88
N VAL A 354 18.69 -16.58 13.90
CA VAL A 354 18.36 -16.28 15.30
C VAL A 354 19.13 -15.05 15.80
N SER A 355 20.38 -14.84 15.38
CA SER A 355 21.15 -13.65 15.77
C SER A 355 20.49 -12.35 15.29
N TYR A 356 19.75 -12.39 14.19
CA TYR A 356 19.01 -11.26 13.60
C TYR A 356 17.58 -11.09 14.14
N LEU A 357 17.09 -12.00 14.97
CA LEU A 357 15.80 -11.84 15.62
C LEU A 357 15.91 -10.92 16.86
N PRO A 358 14.82 -10.23 17.24
CA PRO A 358 14.71 -9.62 18.56
C PRO A 358 15.06 -10.62 19.69
N ILE A 359 15.70 -10.15 20.78
CA ILE A 359 16.04 -11.01 21.94
C ILE A 359 14.78 -11.72 22.50
N ASP A 360 13.67 -11.01 22.51
CA ASP A 360 12.35 -11.39 23.03
C ASP A 360 11.46 -12.04 21.96
N PHE A 361 12.00 -12.40 20.79
CA PHE A 361 11.19 -12.93 19.69
C PHE A 361 10.39 -14.17 20.09
N PHE A 362 11.02 -15.16 20.73
CA PHE A 362 10.34 -16.39 21.15
C PHE A 362 9.52 -16.26 22.43
N GLU A 363 9.57 -15.10 23.11
CA GLU A 363 8.62 -14.77 24.18
C GLU A 363 7.25 -14.42 23.58
N TYR A 364 7.24 -13.73 22.44
CA TYR A 364 6.02 -13.22 21.81
C TYR A 364 5.51 -14.05 20.63
N TYR A 365 6.33 -14.94 20.08
CA TYR A 365 5.95 -15.81 18.97
C TYR A 365 5.93 -17.28 19.36
N ALA A 366 4.85 -17.96 19.00
CA ALA A 366 4.74 -19.41 19.06
C ALA A 366 4.76 -20.02 17.67
N SER A 367 5.35 -21.22 17.55
CA SER A 367 5.31 -22.02 16.32
C SER A 367 3.86 -22.25 15.85
N ASP A 368 3.62 -22.04 14.56
CA ASP A 368 2.33 -22.29 13.89
C ASP A 368 2.45 -23.47 12.91
N ALA A 369 3.58 -23.57 12.17
CA ALA A 369 3.94 -24.76 11.39
C ALA A 369 5.45 -24.79 11.12
N SER A 370 6.01 -25.99 11.08
CA SER A 370 7.41 -26.26 10.74
C SER A 370 7.53 -27.44 9.80
N TYR A 371 8.09 -27.24 8.62
CA TYR A 371 8.15 -28.26 7.57
C TYR A 371 9.29 -28.03 6.58
N VAL A 372 9.64 -29.11 5.87
CA VAL A 372 10.62 -29.11 4.77
C VAL A 372 10.00 -29.74 3.53
N TYR A 373 10.33 -29.23 2.36
CA TYR A 373 10.04 -29.87 1.09
C TYR A 373 11.19 -29.69 0.11
N GLU A 374 11.27 -30.60 -0.86
CA GLU A 374 12.28 -30.58 -1.90
C GLU A 374 11.63 -30.27 -3.26
N ASN A 375 12.30 -29.44 -4.06
CA ASN A 375 11.90 -29.15 -5.43
C ASN A 375 13.16 -29.07 -6.30
N ASP A 376 13.29 -29.98 -7.27
CA ASP A 376 14.44 -30.06 -8.18
C ASP A 376 15.80 -30.11 -7.46
N GLY A 377 15.89 -30.86 -6.35
CA GLY A 377 17.11 -30.97 -5.53
C GLY A 377 17.33 -29.82 -4.54
N THR A 378 16.57 -28.73 -4.65
CA THR A 378 16.59 -27.63 -3.67
C THR A 378 15.69 -27.97 -2.49
N LYS A 379 16.25 -27.98 -1.27
CA LYS A 379 15.47 -28.19 -0.04
C LYS A 379 15.11 -26.86 0.60
N ILE A 380 13.88 -26.78 1.08
CA ILE A 380 13.30 -25.54 1.60
C ILE A 380 12.68 -25.82 2.95
N TYR A 381 13.36 -25.33 3.98
CA TYR A 381 13.00 -25.46 5.37
C TYR A 381 12.24 -24.20 5.79
N THR A 382 11.05 -24.37 6.34
CA THR A 382 10.16 -23.27 6.70
C THR A 382 9.67 -23.43 8.12
N TYR A 383 9.97 -22.44 8.95
CA TYR A 383 9.43 -22.29 10.30
C TYR A 383 8.55 -21.05 10.33
N SER A 384 7.26 -21.26 10.55
CA SER A 384 6.28 -20.18 10.65
C SER A 384 5.74 -20.08 12.06
N CYS A 385 5.55 -18.85 12.50
CA CYS A 385 5.10 -18.52 13.83
C CYS A 385 4.04 -17.43 13.80
N ARG A 386 3.30 -17.33 14.90
CA ARG A 386 2.25 -16.34 15.12
C ARG A 386 2.40 -15.77 16.51
N LEU A 387 1.91 -14.56 16.71
CA LEU A 387 1.92 -13.94 18.04
C LEU A 387 1.13 -14.80 19.05
N THR A 388 1.68 -14.94 20.25
CA THR A 388 0.98 -15.43 21.44
C THR A 388 -0.03 -14.39 21.93
N ASP A 389 -0.83 -14.71 22.94
CA ASP A 389 -1.75 -13.72 23.52
C ASP A 389 -0.96 -12.53 24.10
N GLU A 390 0.18 -12.82 24.77
CA GLU A 390 1.14 -11.82 25.25
C GLU A 390 1.75 -11.02 24.10
N GLY A 391 2.13 -11.68 23.00
CA GLY A 391 2.67 -11.03 21.81
C GLY A 391 1.65 -10.11 21.13
N VAL A 392 0.37 -10.48 21.12
CA VAL A 392 -0.72 -9.63 20.60
C VAL A 392 -0.91 -8.40 21.48
N GLU A 393 -0.83 -8.53 22.81
CA GLU A 393 -0.87 -7.39 23.72
C GLU A 393 0.34 -6.47 23.50
N HIS A 394 1.54 -7.03 23.41
CA HIS A 394 2.78 -6.29 23.15
C HIS A 394 2.71 -5.52 21.82
N HIS A 395 2.23 -6.14 20.75
CA HIS A 395 1.99 -5.49 19.45
C HIS A 395 1.03 -4.30 19.57
N ASN A 396 -0.11 -4.48 20.24
CA ASN A 396 -1.16 -3.47 20.29
C ASN A 396 -0.80 -2.27 21.18
N SER A 397 0.09 -2.46 22.15
CA SER A 397 0.37 -1.47 23.20
C SER A 397 1.77 -0.84 23.13
N ILE A 398 2.80 -1.60 22.72
CA ILE A 398 4.21 -1.19 22.84
C ILE A 398 4.90 -1.20 21.48
N ALA A 399 4.81 -2.31 20.73
CA ALA A 399 5.63 -2.56 19.55
C ALA A 399 4.79 -2.94 18.31
N PRO A 400 4.12 -1.98 17.65
CA PRO A 400 3.24 -2.25 16.50
C PRO A 400 3.96 -2.85 15.28
N GLN A 401 5.30 -2.88 15.28
CA GLN A 401 6.14 -3.52 14.26
C GLN A 401 6.18 -5.04 14.38
N TYR A 402 5.81 -5.64 15.50
CA TYR A 402 5.64 -7.08 15.62
C TYR A 402 4.45 -7.54 14.76
N SER A 403 4.65 -8.38 13.77
CA SER A 403 3.55 -8.79 12.88
C SER A 403 2.80 -10.00 13.43
N TYR A 404 1.49 -10.08 13.18
CA TYR A 404 0.67 -11.23 13.62
C TYR A 404 1.18 -12.59 13.11
N TYR A 405 1.84 -12.59 11.94
CA TYR A 405 2.45 -13.78 11.36
C TYR A 405 3.86 -13.46 10.91
N TYR A 406 4.78 -14.37 11.21
CA TYR A 406 6.16 -14.28 10.78
C TYR A 406 6.66 -15.65 10.36
N TYR A 407 7.61 -15.71 9.44
CA TYR A 407 8.28 -16.95 9.08
C TYR A 407 9.77 -16.74 8.87
N ILE A 408 10.50 -17.83 9.05
CA ILE A 408 11.89 -18.02 8.75
C ILE A 408 11.97 -19.11 7.68
N LYS A 409 12.82 -18.89 6.67
CA LYS A 409 13.02 -19.82 5.57
C LYS A 409 14.50 -19.99 5.27
N ILE A 410 14.94 -21.25 5.28
CA ILE A 410 16.30 -21.65 4.92
C ILE A 410 16.21 -22.48 3.64
N VAL A 411 17.03 -22.14 2.66
CA VAL A 411 17.08 -22.79 1.36
C VAL A 411 18.48 -23.33 1.14
N GLU A 412 18.57 -24.65 0.97
CA GLU A 412 19.75 -25.37 0.50
C GLU A 412 19.56 -25.63 -1.00
N TYR A 413 20.40 -25.04 -1.84
CA TYR A 413 20.26 -25.21 -3.29
C TYR A 413 20.79 -26.58 -3.74
N ALA A 414 20.37 -27.01 -4.93
CA ALA A 414 20.64 -28.36 -5.44
C ALA A 414 22.13 -28.63 -5.71
N ASP A 415 22.94 -27.59 -5.82
CA ASP A 415 24.39 -27.68 -5.97
C ASP A 415 25.10 -28.04 -4.66
N GLY A 416 24.45 -27.85 -3.50
CA GLY A 416 25.04 -28.05 -2.18
C GLY A 416 26.08 -26.99 -1.79
N GLU A 417 26.31 -26.00 -2.65
CA GLU A 417 27.34 -24.96 -2.49
C GLU A 417 26.72 -23.59 -2.21
N HIS A 418 25.40 -23.44 -2.40
CA HIS A 418 24.70 -22.20 -2.17
C HIS A 418 23.59 -22.38 -1.14
N TRP A 419 23.45 -21.36 -0.29
CA TRP A 419 22.41 -21.29 0.73
C TRP A 419 21.74 -19.92 0.73
N LYS A 420 20.48 -19.87 1.19
CA LYS A 420 19.77 -18.60 1.42
C LYS A 420 18.94 -18.67 2.69
N ILE A 421 19.03 -17.62 3.48
CA ILE A 421 18.17 -17.38 4.65
C ILE A 421 17.25 -16.21 4.31
N SER A 422 15.96 -16.31 4.63
CA SER A 422 15.03 -15.18 4.47
C SER A 422 13.92 -15.20 5.51
N THR A 423 13.41 -14.03 5.85
CA THR A 423 12.24 -13.87 6.72
C THR A 423 11.09 -13.17 6.02
N GLY A 424 9.87 -13.27 6.57
CA GLY A 424 8.71 -12.60 5.98
C GLY A 424 7.40 -12.75 6.75
N TYR A 425 6.32 -12.21 6.19
CA TYR A 425 5.03 -12.04 6.85
C TYR A 425 3.94 -12.92 6.25
N SER A 426 3.87 -14.17 6.69
CA SER A 426 2.81 -15.06 6.22
C SER A 426 2.51 -16.20 7.16
N ALA A 427 1.21 -16.48 7.30
CA ALA A 427 0.74 -17.69 7.94
C ALA A 427 1.30 -18.90 7.18
N TYR A 428 1.74 -19.93 7.92
CA TYR A 428 2.24 -21.18 7.35
C TYR A 428 3.40 -21.02 6.34
N GLY A 429 4.12 -19.89 6.35
CA GLY A 429 5.25 -19.63 5.44
C GLY A 429 4.89 -19.63 3.95
N ASP A 430 3.69 -19.15 3.63
CA ASP A 430 3.13 -19.02 2.26
C ASP A 430 2.64 -20.32 1.60
N LYS A 431 2.40 -21.38 2.39
CA LYS A 431 1.72 -22.61 1.95
C LYS A 431 0.40 -22.81 2.70
N ASP A 432 -0.65 -23.24 2.02
CA ASP A 432 -1.86 -23.64 2.74
C ASP A 432 -1.67 -25.01 3.41
N LYS A 433 -2.38 -25.25 4.52
CA LYS A 433 -2.27 -26.49 5.31
C LYS A 433 -2.40 -27.75 4.47
N GLY A 434 -3.39 -27.79 3.57
CA GLY A 434 -3.60 -28.95 2.70
C GLY A 434 -2.48 -29.16 1.67
N TRP A 435 -1.69 -28.13 1.37
CA TRP A 435 -0.48 -28.29 0.58
C TRP A 435 0.65 -28.90 1.43
N ILE A 436 0.87 -28.37 2.64
CA ILE A 436 1.90 -28.87 3.57
C ILE A 436 1.67 -30.35 3.86
N GLU A 437 0.45 -30.72 4.23
CA GLU A 437 0.06 -32.12 4.51
C GLU A 437 0.32 -33.08 3.35
N LYS A 438 0.38 -32.58 2.11
CA LYS A 438 0.50 -33.40 0.91
C LYS A 438 1.91 -33.47 0.34
N TYR A 439 2.70 -32.40 0.51
CA TYR A 439 3.94 -32.21 -0.25
C TYR A 439 5.16 -31.86 0.62
N ALA A 440 4.99 -31.78 1.93
CA ALA A 440 6.08 -31.46 2.85
C ALA A 440 6.15 -32.50 3.98
N GLU A 441 7.35 -32.66 4.51
CA GLU A 441 7.62 -33.45 5.69
C GLU A 441 7.74 -32.53 6.91
N PRO A 442 7.33 -32.98 8.11
CA PRO A 442 7.61 -32.23 9.33
C PRO A 442 9.10 -31.95 9.48
N TRP A 443 9.43 -30.74 9.91
CA TRP A 443 10.80 -30.35 10.23
C TRP A 443 10.87 -29.95 11.70
N ASP A 444 11.76 -30.61 12.45
CA ASP A 444 12.07 -30.24 13.83
C ASP A 444 13.05 -29.05 13.79
N ALA A 445 12.50 -27.83 13.82
CA ALA A 445 13.29 -26.64 13.59
C ALA A 445 14.08 -26.28 14.86
N PRO A 446 15.40 -26.07 14.78
CA PRO A 446 16.29 -25.87 15.92
C PRO A 446 16.24 -24.43 16.45
N PHE A 447 15.04 -23.86 16.60
CA PHE A 447 14.85 -22.48 17.04
C PHE A 447 14.38 -22.37 18.50
N GLN A 448 13.82 -23.44 19.07
CA GLN A 448 13.17 -23.45 20.39
C GLN A 448 13.72 -24.55 21.32
N ASP A 449 15.04 -24.75 21.34
CA ASP A 449 15.72 -25.57 22.35
C ASP A 449 16.38 -24.71 23.45
#